data_AF-A0A7X9E4C8-F1
#
_entry.id   AF-A0A7X9E4C8-F1
#
_cell.length_a   1.000
_cell.length_b   1.000
_cell.length_c   1.000
_cell.angle_alpha   90.00
_cell.angle_beta   90.00
_cell.angle_gamma   90.00
#
_symmetry.space_group_name_H-M   'P 1'
#
loop_
_entity.id
_entity.type
_entity.pdbx_description
1 polymer ?
#
loop_
_entity_poly.entity_id
_entity_poly.type
_entity_poly.pdbx_seq_one_letter_code
_entity_poly.pdbx_strand_id
1 'polypeptide(L)'
;MRFIKIIILSILITINISGQSIWRESGFKDFKDGKFLDAGSNAYVSAKGRIQMITRWDYNNDGFLDIYIPSGHGSNEKENIYIYLNNGIDIDGRSRIEIPGGGSRDGLILDFNKDGLNDLAVVNYADSHYP
;
A
#
# COMPACT_ATOMS: atom_id res chain seq x y z
N MET A 1 33.77 42.69 -52.52
CA MET A 1 32.83 41.79 -51.82
C MET A 1 33.44 41.38 -50.49
N ARG A 2 32.78 41.67 -49.35
CA ARG A 2 33.25 41.27 -48.01
C ARG A 2 32.69 39.87 -47.70
N PHE A 3 33.56 38.93 -47.36
CA PHE A 3 33.16 37.59 -46.91
C PHE A 3 32.81 37.61 -45.42
N ILE A 4 31.58 37.26 -45.08
CA ILE A 4 31.11 37.08 -43.70
C ILE A 4 31.55 35.67 -43.26
N LYS A 5 32.42 35.57 -42.25
CA LYS A 5 32.72 34.30 -41.58
C LYS A 5 31.60 34.02 -40.56
N ILE A 6 30.86 32.95 -40.78
CA ILE A 6 29.91 32.39 -39.80
C ILE A 6 30.71 31.50 -38.85
N ILE A 7 30.74 31.84 -37.57
CA ILE A 7 31.30 30.99 -36.51
C ILE A 7 30.13 30.20 -35.91
N ILE A 8 30.13 28.89 -36.07
CA ILE A 8 29.18 28.01 -35.39
C ILE A 8 29.79 27.69 -34.02
N LEU A 9 29.17 28.22 -32.96
CA LEU A 9 29.55 27.94 -31.58
C LEU A 9 28.72 26.74 -31.11
N SER A 10 29.32 25.55 -31.09
CA SER A 10 28.71 24.36 -30.50
C SER A 10 28.81 24.43 -28.97
N ILE A 11 27.67 24.66 -28.31
CA ILE A 11 27.55 24.58 -26.85
C ILE A 11 27.53 23.09 -26.47
N LEU A 12 28.57 22.60 -25.79
CA LEU A 12 28.50 21.31 -25.09
C LEU A 12 27.69 21.50 -23.81
N ILE A 13 26.49 20.94 -23.76
CA ILE A 13 25.74 20.76 -22.51
C ILE A 13 26.33 19.53 -21.83
N THR A 14 27.11 19.73 -20.77
CA THR A 14 27.48 18.63 -19.87
C THR A 14 26.27 18.28 -19.01
N ILE A 15 25.59 17.19 -19.32
CA ILE A 15 24.59 16.61 -18.43
C ILE A 15 25.37 16.00 -17.27
N ASN A 16 25.30 16.59 -16.08
CA ASN A 16 25.71 15.88 -14.86
C ASN A 16 24.69 14.77 -14.66
N ILE A 17 25.00 13.57 -15.13
CA ILE A 17 24.31 12.36 -14.70
C ILE A 17 24.77 12.18 -13.25
N SER A 18 24.01 12.73 -12.30
CA SER A 18 24.16 12.37 -10.89
C SER A 18 24.08 10.86 -10.83
N GLY A 19 25.19 10.22 -10.47
CA GLY A 19 25.27 8.76 -10.37
C GLY A 19 24.05 8.28 -9.61
N GLN A 20 23.26 7.42 -10.24
CA GLN A 20 22.17 6.71 -9.57
C GLN A 20 22.78 6.12 -8.31
N SER A 21 22.20 6.42 -7.14
CA SER A 21 22.63 5.77 -5.90
C SER A 21 22.43 4.27 -6.11
N ILE A 22 23.53 3.55 -6.28
CA ILE A 22 23.51 2.10 -6.35
C ILE A 22 23.27 1.65 -4.92
N TRP A 23 22.00 1.39 -4.60
CA TRP A 23 21.63 0.75 -3.36
C TRP A 23 22.27 -0.63 -3.32
N ARG A 24 23.22 -0.81 -2.41
CA ARG A 24 23.96 -2.07 -2.23
C ARG A 24 23.98 -2.43 -0.76
N GLU A 25 23.03 -3.25 -0.35
CA GLU A 25 23.03 -3.90 0.96
C GLU A 25 23.94 -5.12 0.90
N SER A 26 25.10 -5.07 1.56
CA SER A 26 26.14 -6.11 1.41
C SER A 26 26.39 -6.94 2.68
N GLY A 27 25.81 -6.54 3.81
CA GLY A 27 25.94 -7.29 5.05
C GLY A 27 24.92 -6.88 6.11
N PHE A 28 24.93 -7.60 7.23
CA PHE A 28 23.99 -7.39 8.34
C PHE A 28 24.06 -5.99 8.96
N LYS A 29 25.25 -5.37 8.94
CA LYS A 29 25.46 -4.02 9.50
C LYS A 29 24.82 -2.93 8.63
N ASP A 30 24.87 -3.10 7.31
CA ASP A 30 24.22 -2.21 6.34
C ASP A 30 22.70 -2.46 6.40
N PHE A 31 22.28 -3.73 6.38
CA PHE A 31 20.86 -4.10 6.47
C PHE A 31 20.14 -3.58 7.73
N LYS A 32 20.82 -3.53 8.89
CA LYS A 32 20.19 -3.13 10.16
C LYS A 32 20.07 -1.62 10.37
N ASP A 33 20.79 -0.81 9.59
CA ASP A 33 20.75 0.65 9.71
C ASP A 33 19.60 1.27 8.88
N GLY A 34 19.06 0.49 7.96
CA GLY A 34 17.81 0.76 7.29
C GLY A 34 16.64 0.80 8.26
N LYS A 35 15.72 1.75 8.03
CA LYS A 35 14.41 1.75 8.68
C LYS A 35 13.48 0.97 7.79
N PHE A 36 12.99 -0.17 8.27
CA PHE A 36 11.88 -0.84 7.62
C PHE A 36 10.67 0.10 7.69
N LEU A 37 10.24 0.63 6.55
CA LEU A 37 8.93 1.30 6.48
C LEU A 37 7.87 0.30 6.93
N ASP A 38 7.92 -0.91 6.36
CA ASP A 38 6.91 -1.96 6.53
C ASP A 38 7.46 -3.41 6.41
N ALA A 39 8.78 -3.60 6.52
CA ALA A 39 9.47 -4.82 6.07
C ALA A 39 9.31 -6.06 6.98
N GLY A 40 8.08 -6.54 7.09
CA GLY A 40 7.72 -7.76 7.82
C GLY A 40 6.60 -7.58 8.83
N SER A 41 5.88 -6.45 8.81
CA SER A 41 4.87 -6.09 9.82
C SER A 41 3.82 -7.20 10.03
N ASN A 42 3.55 -7.98 8.99
CA ASN A 42 2.54 -9.02 9.01
C ASN A 42 3.09 -10.34 8.47
N ALA A 43 4.30 -10.78 8.84
CA ALA A 43 4.77 -12.12 8.47
C ALA A 43 5.29 -12.87 9.71
N TYR A 44 4.67 -14.00 10.07
CA TYR A 44 5.17 -14.89 11.11
C TYR A 44 5.42 -16.29 10.56
N VAL A 45 6.37 -17.00 11.17
CA VAL A 45 6.56 -18.43 10.91
C VAL A 45 5.69 -19.20 11.89
N SER A 46 4.66 -19.86 11.38
CA SER A 46 3.80 -20.74 12.18
C SER A 46 4.59 -21.93 12.74
N ALA A 47 4.07 -22.57 13.78
CA ALA A 47 4.67 -23.81 14.34
C ALA A 47 4.82 -24.95 13.31
N LYS A 48 4.15 -24.85 12.14
CA LYS A 48 4.26 -25.77 11.00
C LYS A 48 5.32 -25.34 9.98
N GLY A 49 6.12 -24.32 10.25
CA GLY A 49 7.19 -23.83 9.38
C GLY A 49 6.70 -23.03 8.16
N ARG A 50 5.45 -22.56 8.18
CA ARG A 50 4.87 -21.75 7.07
C ARG A 50 4.92 -20.28 7.41
N ILE A 51 5.34 -19.44 6.47
CA ILE A 51 5.19 -17.99 6.54
C ILE A 51 3.70 -17.67 6.39
N GLN A 52 3.14 -16.91 7.32
CA GLN A 52 1.73 -16.52 7.39
C GLN A 52 1.61 -15.04 7.71
N MET A 53 0.46 -14.43 7.41
CA MET A 53 0.24 -13.01 7.65
C MET A 53 -0.65 -12.71 8.86
N ILE A 54 -0.30 -11.66 9.62
CA ILE A 54 -1.14 -11.10 10.70
C ILE A 54 -1.52 -9.70 10.25
N THR A 55 -2.65 -9.46 9.60
CA THR A 55 -2.93 -8.09 9.13
C THR A 55 -3.24 -7.15 10.30
N ARG A 56 -2.30 -6.26 10.64
CA ARG A 56 -2.52 -5.13 11.56
C ARG A 56 -2.60 -3.84 10.77
N TRP A 57 -3.69 -3.12 10.92
CA TRP A 57 -3.91 -1.86 10.23
C TRP A 57 -4.59 -0.87 11.16
N ASP A 58 -4.05 0.34 11.19
CA ASP A 58 -4.63 1.52 11.83
C ASP A 58 -4.93 2.45 10.68
N TYR A 59 -6.21 2.55 10.29
CA TYR A 59 -6.61 3.28 9.09
C TYR A 59 -6.61 4.78 9.34
N ASN A 60 -7.05 5.20 10.53
CA ASN A 60 -7.22 6.61 10.87
C ASN A 60 -5.97 7.23 11.57
N ASN A 61 -4.94 6.43 11.84
CA ASN A 61 -3.70 6.80 12.55
C ASN A 61 -3.93 7.31 13.97
N ASP A 62 -4.91 6.77 14.69
CA ASP A 62 -5.18 7.16 16.09
C ASP A 62 -4.40 6.35 17.13
N GLY A 63 -3.61 5.37 16.68
CA GLY A 63 -2.81 4.49 17.52
C GLY A 63 -3.51 3.18 17.90
N PHE A 64 -4.73 2.94 17.42
CA PHE A 64 -5.49 1.72 17.64
C PHE A 64 -5.69 0.94 16.34
N LEU A 65 -5.70 -0.40 16.46
CA LEU A 65 -5.89 -1.25 15.28
C LEU A 65 -7.36 -1.31 14.89
N ASP A 66 -7.64 -0.90 13.67
CA ASP A 66 -8.94 -0.96 13.01
C ASP A 66 -9.18 -2.33 12.38
N ILE A 67 -10.44 -2.63 12.11
CA ILE A 67 -10.85 -3.93 11.57
C ILE A 67 -11.57 -3.74 10.24
N TYR A 68 -11.00 -4.32 9.19
CA TYR A 68 -11.71 -4.61 7.95
C TYR A 68 -12.23 -6.05 7.99
N ILE A 69 -13.53 -6.25 7.74
CA ILE A 69 -14.12 -7.58 7.59
C ILE A 69 -14.75 -7.67 6.19
N PRO A 70 -14.25 -8.55 5.31
CA PRO A 70 -14.96 -8.83 4.06
C PRO A 70 -16.30 -9.50 4.42
N SER A 71 -17.39 -8.87 4.01
CA SER A 71 -18.74 -9.38 4.16
C SER A 71 -19.33 -9.59 2.78
N GLY A 72 -19.78 -10.79 2.47
CA GLY A 72 -20.42 -11.11 1.20
C GLY A 72 -21.34 -12.32 1.37
N HIS A 73 -22.55 -12.22 0.84
CA HIS A 73 -23.53 -13.30 0.83
C HIS A 73 -23.63 -13.93 -0.57
N GLY A 74 -23.92 -15.23 -0.62
CA GLY A 74 -24.04 -15.97 -1.90
C GLY A 74 -25.38 -15.76 -2.63
N SER A 75 -26.35 -15.14 -1.97
CA SER A 75 -27.66 -14.74 -2.49
C SER A 75 -27.64 -13.25 -2.90
N ASN A 76 -28.69 -12.76 -3.57
CA ASN A 76 -28.86 -11.34 -3.97
C ASN A 76 -28.83 -10.31 -2.81
N GLU A 77 -28.45 -10.74 -1.60
CA GLU A 77 -28.25 -9.92 -0.43
C GLU A 77 -26.84 -9.34 -0.48
N LYS A 78 -26.77 -8.05 -0.78
CA LYS A 78 -25.52 -7.31 -0.84
C LYS A 78 -25.43 -6.43 0.39
N GLU A 79 -24.63 -6.86 1.35
CA GLU A 79 -24.22 -6.03 2.48
C GLU A 79 -23.12 -5.07 2.01
N ASN A 80 -23.15 -3.84 2.52
CA ASN A 80 -22.01 -2.96 2.36
C ASN A 80 -20.84 -3.46 3.21
N ILE A 81 -19.64 -3.10 2.80
CA ILE A 81 -18.43 -3.49 3.50
C ILE A 81 -18.07 -2.36 4.45
N TYR A 82 -17.52 -2.70 5.61
CA TYR A 82 -17.20 -1.71 6.64
C TYR A 82 -15.77 -1.88 7.15
N ILE A 83 -15.12 -0.75 7.42
CA ILE A 83 -13.97 -0.66 8.33
C ILE A 83 -14.54 -0.24 9.68
N TYR A 84 -14.35 -1.06 10.70
CA TYR A 84 -14.72 -0.76 12.08
C TYR A 84 -13.54 -0.06 12.76
N LEU A 85 -13.80 1.15 13.25
CA LEU A 85 -12.80 1.99 13.87
C LEU A 85 -12.69 1.67 15.36
N ASN A 86 -11.50 1.33 15.80
CA ASN A 86 -11.22 1.01 17.19
C ASN A 86 -10.83 2.28 17.95
N ASN A 87 -11.43 2.52 19.11
CA ASN A 87 -11.13 3.71 19.91
C ASN A 87 -10.15 3.43 21.07
N GLY A 88 -9.62 2.20 21.17
CA GLY A 88 -8.71 1.76 22.22
C GLY A 88 -9.38 1.26 23.51
N ILE A 89 -10.70 1.41 23.61
CA ILE A 89 -11.52 0.91 24.73
C ILE A 89 -12.38 -0.25 24.24
N ASP A 90 -13.07 -0.05 23.12
CA ASP A 90 -13.94 -1.02 22.47
C ASP A 90 -14.06 -0.78 20.96
N ILE A 91 -14.67 -1.76 20.28
CA ILE A 91 -15.10 -1.62 18.89
C ILE A 91 -16.61 -1.46 18.90
N ASP A 92 -17.04 -0.21 19.04
CA ASP A 92 -18.41 0.21 18.81
C ASP A 92 -18.71 0.04 17.32
N GLY A 93 -19.49 -0.99 16.97
CA GLY A 93 -19.87 -1.26 15.58
C GLY A 93 -20.55 -0.08 14.85
N ARG A 94 -20.88 1.02 15.50
CA ARG A 94 -21.37 2.28 14.90
C ARG A 94 -20.24 3.18 14.38
N SER A 95 -19.05 3.12 14.97
CA SER A 95 -17.87 3.84 14.49
C SER A 95 -17.28 3.06 13.33
N ARG A 96 -17.76 3.36 12.12
CA ARG A 96 -17.35 2.63 10.92
C ARG A 96 -17.35 3.49 9.67
N ILE A 97 -16.51 3.11 8.72
CA ILE A 97 -16.46 3.69 7.38
C ILE A 97 -17.07 2.69 6.42
N GLU A 98 -18.02 3.15 5.62
CA GLU A 98 -18.67 2.35 4.59
C GLU A 98 -17.84 2.35 3.30
N ILE A 99 -17.56 1.15 2.79
CA ILE A 99 -16.95 0.93 1.49
C ILE A 99 -18.04 0.39 0.55
N PRO A 100 -18.50 1.19 -0.43
CA PRO A 100 -19.48 0.74 -1.39
C PRO A 100 -18.87 -0.33 -2.29
N GLY A 101 -19.60 -1.42 -2.51
CA GLY A 101 -19.07 -2.56 -3.27
C GLY A 101 -20.02 -3.73 -3.48
N GLY A 102 -21.14 -3.77 -2.75
CA GLY A 102 -22.12 -4.83 -2.89
C GLY A 102 -21.64 -6.19 -2.38
N GLY A 103 -20.83 -6.17 -1.32
CA GLY A 103 -20.21 -7.33 -0.70
C GLY A 103 -18.79 -7.61 -1.21
N SER A 104 -17.93 -8.07 -0.30
CA SER A 104 -16.54 -8.46 -0.55
C SER A 104 -16.33 -9.95 -0.33
N ARG A 105 -15.55 -10.56 -1.21
CA ARG A 105 -15.00 -11.91 -1.00
C ARG A 105 -13.72 -11.88 -0.19
N ASP A 106 -12.86 -10.89 -0.43
CA ASP A 106 -11.53 -10.80 0.15
C ASP A 106 -10.96 -9.38 0.06
N GLY A 107 -9.90 -9.11 0.82
CA GLY A 107 -9.18 -7.85 0.77
C GLY A 107 -7.68 -8.00 1.07
N LEU A 108 -6.90 -7.04 0.58
CA LEU A 108 -5.46 -6.96 0.81
C LEU A 108 -5.10 -5.56 1.30
N ILE A 109 -4.39 -5.50 2.42
CA ILE A 109 -3.87 -4.26 2.99
C ILE A 109 -2.36 -4.21 2.71
N LEU A 110 -1.93 -3.17 2.00
CA LEU A 110 -0.55 -2.95 1.58
C LEU A 110 -0.38 -1.51 1.10
N ASP A 111 0.78 -0.90 1.30
CA ASP A 111 1.16 0.35 0.62
C ASP A 111 1.44 0.10 -0.88
N PHE A 112 0.42 0.28 -1.75
CA PHE A 112 0.54 0.06 -3.19
C PHE A 112 1.22 1.23 -3.88
N ASN A 113 1.02 2.45 -3.40
CA ASN A 113 1.48 3.67 -4.06
C ASN A 113 2.88 4.14 -3.58
N LYS A 114 3.42 3.51 -2.52
CA LYS A 114 4.71 3.76 -1.87
C LYS A 114 4.80 5.11 -1.17
N ASP A 115 3.70 5.64 -0.64
CA ASP A 115 3.68 6.87 0.12
C ASP A 115 3.97 6.69 1.62
N GLY A 116 4.11 5.43 2.06
CA GLY A 116 4.36 5.06 3.45
C GLY A 116 3.08 4.86 4.27
N LEU A 117 1.89 4.92 3.66
CA LEU A 117 0.60 4.61 4.27
C LEU A 117 0.02 3.34 3.63
N ASN A 118 -0.59 2.50 4.46
CA ASN A 118 -1.22 1.28 3.96
C ASN A 118 -2.53 1.58 3.23
N ASP A 119 -2.64 1.10 2.00
CA ASP A 119 -3.87 1.11 1.21
C ASP A 119 -4.69 -0.17 1.45
N LEU A 120 -5.97 -0.15 1.02
CA LEU A 120 -6.85 -1.31 1.01
C LEU A 120 -7.33 -1.61 -0.42
N ALA A 121 -6.98 -2.80 -0.93
CA ALA A 121 -7.57 -3.37 -2.13
C ALA A 121 -8.69 -4.35 -1.74
N VAL A 122 -9.84 -4.23 -2.38
CA VAL A 122 -11.02 -5.08 -2.10
C VAL A 122 -11.44 -5.84 -3.36
N VAL A 123 -11.70 -7.13 -3.20
CA VAL A 123 -12.27 -7.98 -4.25
C VAL A 123 -13.75 -8.20 -3.97
N ASN A 124 -14.58 -7.47 -4.71
CA ASN A 124 -16.03 -7.61 -4.63
C ASN A 124 -16.54 -8.81 -5.45
N TYR A 125 -17.74 -9.27 -5.13
CA TYR A 125 -18.46 -10.15 -6.06
C TYR A 125 -18.75 -9.36 -7.35
N ALA A 126 -18.29 -9.88 -8.48
CA ALA A 126 -18.68 -9.36 -9.79
C ALA A 126 -20.19 -9.59 -9.95
N ASP A 127 -20.95 -8.52 -10.14
CA ASP A 127 -22.31 -8.69 -10.65
C ASP A 127 -22.28 -8.78 -12.17
N SER A 128 -23.00 -9.76 -12.72
CA SER A 128 -23.30 -9.83 -14.15
C SER A 128 -24.59 -9.07 -14.50
N HIS A 129 -25.29 -8.52 -13.50
CA HIS A 129 -26.52 -7.77 -13.69
C HIS A 129 -26.46 -6.41 -12.98
N TYR A 130 -25.99 -5.40 -13.71
CA TYR A 130 -26.41 -4.03 -13.47
C TYR A 130 -27.89 -3.88 -13.90
N PRO A 131 -28.77 -3.25 -13.11
CA PRO A 131 -29.93 -2.57 -13.68
C PRO A 131 -29.52 -1.31 -14.47
#